data_AF-A0A9D1NLW8-F1
#
_entry.id   AF-A0A9D1NLW8-F1
#
_cell.length_a   1.000
_cell.length_b   1.000
_cell.length_c   1.000
_cell.angle_alpha   90.00
_cell.angle_beta   90.00
_cell.angle_gamma   90.00
#
_symmetry.space_group_name_H-M   'P 1'
#
loop_
_entity.id
_entity.type
_entity.pdbx_description
1 polymer ?
#
loop_
_entity_poly.entity_id
_entity_poly.type
_entity_poly.pdbx_seq_one_letter_code
_entity_poly.pdbx_strand_id
1 'polypeptide(L)'
;METEDLLLISLGGAAASIARRVAERAEAPLRALILDTDDATLQAITPVVGVATSVFGAKRLSGRGTGGAHSLGAGAFRDDAGQILAQVGSPRLAVLLTCCGGG
;
A
#
# COMPACT_ATOMS: atom_id res chain seq x y z
N MET A 1 -16.80 15.43 -9.61
CA MET A 1 -15.71 14.56 -10.06
C MET A 1 -15.55 13.53 -8.97
N GLU A 2 -15.94 12.29 -9.23
CA GLU A 2 -15.97 11.26 -8.18
C GLU A 2 -14.54 10.93 -7.76
N THR A 3 -14.31 10.85 -6.46
CA THR A 3 -13.01 10.56 -5.80
C THR A 3 -12.40 9.21 -6.18
N GLU A 4 -13.07 8.41 -7.02
CA GLU A 4 -12.69 7.05 -7.39
C GLU A 4 -11.89 6.97 -8.70
N ASP A 5 -11.71 8.08 -9.42
CA ASP A 5 -11.04 8.09 -10.72
C ASP A 5 -9.52 7.82 -10.64
N LEU A 6 -8.87 8.25 -9.56
CA LEU A 6 -7.42 8.15 -9.37
C LEU A 6 -7.07 7.40 -8.08
N LEU A 7 -6.30 6.32 -8.20
CA LEU A 7 -5.77 5.55 -7.09
C LEU A 7 -4.25 5.59 -7.06
N LEU A 8 -3.67 5.99 -5.93
CA LEU A 8 -2.26 5.81 -5.63
C LEU A 8 -2.08 4.55 -4.78
N ILE A 9 -1.38 3.55 -5.31
CA ILE A 9 -1.03 2.34 -4.57
C ILE A 9 0.43 2.48 -4.13
N SER A 10 0.69 2.40 -2.83
CA SER A 10 2.04 2.35 -2.30
C SER A 10 2.37 0.94 -1.84
N LEU A 11 3.57 0.46 -2.17
CA LEU A 11 4.07 -0.84 -1.73
C LEU A 11 5.40 -0.67 -0.97
N GLY A 12 5.38 -1.04 0.31
CA GLY A 12 6.54 -1.02 1.21
C GLY A 12 6.74 0.30 1.96
N GLY A 13 7.54 0.25 3.03
CA GLY A 13 7.55 1.31 4.04
C GLY A 13 8.12 2.66 3.60
N ALA A 14 9.16 2.64 2.76
CA ALA A 14 9.71 3.87 2.19
C ALA A 14 8.66 4.58 1.31
N ALA A 15 7.94 3.82 0.48
CA ALA A 15 6.88 4.34 -0.36
C ALA A 15 5.67 4.82 0.45
N ALA A 16 5.36 4.15 1.57
CA ALA A 16 4.22 4.49 2.43
C ALA A 16 4.27 5.94 2.92
N SER A 17 5.44 6.38 3.37
CA SER A 17 5.67 7.75 3.81
C SER A 17 5.51 8.78 2.68
N ILE A 18 5.93 8.41 1.45
CA ILE A 18 5.81 9.27 0.27
C ILE A 18 4.33 9.37 -0.14
N ALA A 19 3.63 8.24 -0.24
CA ALA A 19 2.23 8.20 -0.65
C ALA A 19 1.31 8.96 0.32
N ARG A 20 1.54 8.85 1.64
CA ARG A 20 0.85 9.69 2.63
C ARG A 20 1.04 11.19 2.32
N ARG A 21 2.30 11.63 2.12
CA ARG A 21 2.58 13.05 1.82
C ARG A 21 1.98 13.51 0.50
N VAL A 22 1.90 12.63 -0.50
CA VAL A 22 1.22 12.92 -1.77
C VAL A 22 -0.28 13.11 -1.52
N ALA A 23 -0.92 12.20 -0.78
CA ALA A 23 -2.35 12.30 -0.45
C ALA A 23 -2.67 13.57 0.36
N GLU A 24 -1.82 13.94 1.32
CA GLU A 24 -2.01 15.16 2.13
C GLU A 24 -1.92 16.46 1.34
N ARG A 25 -1.16 16.46 0.24
CA ARG A 25 -0.87 17.66 -0.56
C ARG A 25 -1.60 17.67 -1.90
N ALA A 26 -2.32 16.61 -2.23
CA ALA A 26 -3.04 16.52 -3.49
C ALA A 26 -4.19 17.53 -3.50
N GLU A 27 -4.17 18.44 -4.46
CA GLU A 27 -5.28 19.37 -4.72
C GLU A 27 -6.44 18.67 -5.47
N ALA A 28 -6.14 17.56 -6.14
CA ALA A 28 -7.11 16.72 -6.82
C ALA A 28 -7.65 15.62 -5.89
N PRO A 29 -8.91 15.19 -6.06
CA PRO A 29 -9.46 14.06 -5.33
C PRO A 29 -8.70 12.78 -5.68
N LEU A 30 -7.90 12.29 -4.73
CA LEU A 30 -7.04 11.12 -4.84
C LEU A 30 -7.36 10.14 -3.70
N ARG A 31 -7.58 8.87 -4.03
CA ARG A 31 -7.55 7.79 -3.04
C ARG A 31 -6.15 7.20 -2.98
N ALA A 32 -5.65 6.91 -1.79
CA ALA A 32 -4.40 6.17 -1.60
C ALA A 32 -4.66 4.85 -0.88
N LEU A 33 -4.00 3.79 -1.36
CA LEU A 33 -3.94 2.48 -0.72
C LEU A 33 -2.48 2.17 -0.41
N ILE A 34 -2.14 2.10 0.87
CA ILE A 34 -0.79 1.78 1.33
C ILE A 34 -0.75 0.32 1.78
N LEU A 35 0.10 -0.46 1.13
CA LEU A 35 0.30 -1.88 1.37
C LEU A 35 1.69 -2.12 1.95
N ASP A 36 1.76 -2.84 3.05
CA ASP A 36 3.01 -3.30 3.62
C ASP A 36 2.86 -4.71 4.24
N THR A 37 3.97 -5.42 4.37
CA THR A 37 4.05 -6.67 5.12
C THR A 37 4.45 -6.46 6.59
N ASP A 38 4.88 -5.25 6.94
CA ASP A 38 5.21 -4.82 8.30
C ASP A 38 4.08 -3.99 8.91
N ASP A 39 3.50 -4.49 10.00
CA ASP A 39 2.41 -3.84 10.73
C ASP A 39 2.91 -2.59 11.47
N ALA A 40 4.14 -2.62 12.00
CA ALA A 40 4.71 -1.47 12.72
C ALA A 40 4.87 -0.27 11.79
N THR A 41 5.26 -0.52 10.53
CA THR A 41 5.34 0.52 9.51
C THR A 41 3.98 1.17 9.26
N LEU A 42 2.90 0.39 9.16
CA LEU A 42 1.55 0.95 8.91
C LEU A 42 0.97 1.65 10.14
N GLN A 43 1.24 1.16 11.35
CA GLN A 43 0.82 1.80 12.60
C GLN A 43 1.50 3.16 12.83
N ALA A 44 2.69 3.37 12.27
CA ALA A 44 3.39 4.66 12.34
C ALA A 44 2.80 5.73 11.40
N ILE A 45 1.90 5.36 10.49
CA ILE A 45 1.27 6.28 9.54
C ILE A 45 0.11 7.00 10.23
N THR A 46 0.24 8.32 10.38
CA THR A 46 -0.88 9.16 10.84
C THR A 46 -2.08 9.01 9.88
N PRO A 47 -3.29 8.76 10.39
CA PRO A 47 -4.49 8.68 9.56
C PRO A 47 -4.76 9.97 8.78
N VAL A 48 -5.04 9.84 7.49
CA VAL A 48 -5.36 10.95 6.58
C VAL A 48 -6.60 10.57 5.78
N VAL A 49 -7.51 11.53 5.55
CA VAL A 49 -8.71 11.30 4.73
C VAL A 49 -8.31 10.85 3.33
N GLY A 50 -8.97 9.81 2.83
CA GLY A 50 -8.67 9.25 1.51
C GLY A 50 -7.47 8.29 1.48
N VAL A 51 -6.80 8.05 2.62
CA VAL A 51 -5.70 7.08 2.75
C VAL A 51 -6.19 5.85 3.51
N ALA A 52 -6.13 4.69 2.85
CA ALA A 52 -6.31 3.38 3.47
C ALA A 52 -4.96 2.68 3.64
N THR A 53 -4.78 1.95 4.73
CA THR A 53 -3.62 1.10 4.97
C THR A 53 -4.07 -0.36 5.08
N SER A 54 -3.26 -1.30 4.56
CA SER A 54 -3.54 -2.74 4.70
C SER A 54 -2.24 -3.51 4.83
N VAL A 55 -2.16 -4.32 5.88
CA VAL A 55 -1.13 -5.36 5.98
C VAL A 55 -1.47 -6.48 5.01
N PHE A 56 -0.48 -7.04 4.32
CA PHE A 56 -0.62 -8.27 3.53
C PHE A 56 0.47 -9.29 3.91
N GLY A 57 0.25 -10.56 3.58
CA GLY A 57 1.12 -11.65 3.95
C GLY A 57 1.11 -11.97 5.44
N ALA A 58 0.10 -11.53 6.20
CA ALA A 58 0.08 -11.67 7.66
C ALA A 58 0.22 -13.14 8.12
N LYS A 59 -0.38 -14.08 7.38
CA LYS A 59 -0.25 -15.53 7.65
C LYS A 59 1.18 -16.06 7.48
N ARG A 60 1.96 -15.44 6.59
CA ARG A 60 3.32 -15.86 6.23
C ARG A 60 4.39 -15.15 7.07
N LEU A 61 4.20 -13.86 7.31
CA LEU A 61 5.21 -12.95 7.83
C LEU A 61 4.89 -12.43 9.24
N SER A 62 3.68 -12.70 9.74
CA SER A 62 3.21 -12.26 11.06
C SER A 62 3.41 -10.76 11.29
N GLY A 63 3.25 -9.95 10.24
CA GLY A 63 3.41 -8.50 10.29
C GLY A 63 4.84 -8.00 10.51
N ARG A 64 5.88 -8.79 10.21
CA ARG A 64 7.29 -8.46 10.51
C ARG A 64 8.12 -8.00 9.31
N GLY A 65 7.51 -7.82 8.15
CA GLY A 65 8.24 -7.50 6.93
C GLY A 65 8.89 -8.71 6.25
N THR A 66 9.48 -8.48 5.08
CA THR A 66 10.14 -9.52 4.26
C THR A 66 11.62 -9.71 4.60
N GLY A 67 12.23 -8.82 5.39
CA GLY A 67 13.67 -8.84 5.68
C GLY A 67 14.55 -8.66 4.43
N GLY A 68 14.03 -8.06 3.35
CA GLY A 68 14.73 -7.92 2.07
C GLY A 68 14.59 -9.11 1.12
N ALA A 69 13.88 -10.18 1.53
CA ALA A 69 13.70 -11.36 0.72
C ALA A 69 12.54 -11.23 -0.29
N HIS A 70 12.90 -11.00 -1.56
CA HIS A 70 11.97 -10.75 -2.66
C HIS A 70 10.96 -11.90 -2.87
N SER A 71 11.42 -13.15 -2.71
CA SER A 71 10.56 -14.32 -2.84
C SER A 71 9.51 -14.41 -1.74
N LEU A 72 9.81 -13.90 -0.54
CA LEU A 72 8.85 -13.83 0.56
C LEU A 72 7.79 -12.76 0.31
N GLY A 73 8.18 -11.57 -0.18
CA GLY A 73 7.21 -10.53 -0.57
C GLY A 73 6.30 -10.97 -1.70
N ALA A 74 6.85 -11.60 -2.74
CA ALA A 74 6.05 -12.19 -3.82
C ALA A 74 5.11 -13.30 -3.33
N GLY A 75 5.55 -14.13 -2.38
CA GLY A 75 4.72 -15.14 -1.73
C GLY A 75 3.57 -14.50 -0.95
N ALA A 76 3.89 -13.55 -0.08
CA ALA A 76 2.92 -12.78 0.71
C ALA A 76 1.86 -12.11 -0.15
N PHE A 77 2.25 -11.48 -1.26
CA PHE A 77 1.30 -10.83 -2.17
C PHE A 77 0.34 -11.84 -2.81
N ARG A 78 0.85 -13.00 -3.24
CA ARG A 78 -0.01 -14.05 -3.83
C ARG A 78 -1.00 -14.62 -2.84
N ASP A 79 -0.61 -14.78 -1.57
CA ASP A 79 -1.48 -15.32 -0.52
C ASP A 79 -2.74 -14.43 -0.33
N ASP A 80 -2.59 -13.11 -0.49
CA ASP A 80 -3.64 -12.12 -0.21
C ASP A 80 -4.15 -11.37 -1.47
N ALA A 81 -3.79 -11.83 -2.67
CA ALA A 81 -4.07 -11.13 -3.93
C ALA A 81 -5.55 -10.79 -4.12
N GLY A 82 -6.45 -11.71 -3.74
CA GLY A 82 -7.89 -11.48 -3.83
C GLY A 82 -8.40 -10.35 -2.92
N GLN A 83 -7.88 -10.27 -1.69
CA GLN A 83 -8.20 -9.20 -0.75
C GLN A 83 -7.65 -7.86 -1.25
N ILE A 84 -6.41 -7.84 -1.76
CA ILE A 84 -5.78 -6.63 -2.31
C ILE A 84 -6.59 -6.13 -3.51
N LEU A 85 -6.97 -7.01 -4.44
CA LEU A 85 -7.77 -6.65 -5.61
C LEU A 85 -9.13 -6.04 -5.22
N ALA A 86 -9.79 -6.57 -4.18
CA ALA A 86 -11.03 -6.01 -3.67
C ALA A 86 -10.85 -4.57 -3.14
N GLN A 87 -9.71 -4.28 -2.50
CA GLN A 87 -9.38 -2.92 -2.03
C GLN A 87 -8.96 -1.98 -3.16
N VAL A 88 -8.35 -2.50 -4.22
CA VAL A 88 -8.03 -1.73 -5.42
C VAL A 88 -9.31 -1.28 -6.10
N GLY A 89 -10.33 -2.13 -6.22
CA GLY A 89 -11.59 -1.78 -6.88
C GLY A 89 -11.40 -1.54 -8.37
N SER A 90 -12.07 -0.53 -8.94
CA SER A 90 -12.06 -0.24 -10.39
C SER A 90 -11.70 1.22 -10.71
N PRO A 91 -10.50 1.71 -10.32
CA PRO A 91 -10.10 3.08 -10.64
C PRO A 91 -9.90 3.25 -12.16
N ARG A 92 -10.11 4.47 -12.67
CA ARG A 92 -9.79 4.79 -14.07
C ARG A 92 -8.28 4.81 -14.31
N LEU A 93 -7.52 5.26 -13.32
CA LEU A 93 -6.06 5.22 -13.32
C LEU A 93 -5.53 4.80 -11.94
N ALA A 94 -4.66 3.79 -11.93
CA ALA A 94 -3.88 3.40 -10.76
C ALA A 94 -2.40 3.70 -10.99
N VAL A 95 -1.76 4.37 -10.03
CA VAL A 95 -0.32 4.62 -10.00
C VAL A 95 0.29 3.77 -8.90
N LEU A 96 1.25 2.91 -9.26
CA LEU A 96 2.02 2.14 -8.30
C LEU A 96 3.30 2.88 -7.92
N LEU A 97 3.47 3.14 -6.64
CA LEU A 97 4.67 3.71 -6.05
C LEU A 97 5.37 2.67 -5.19
N THR A 98 6.64 2.42 -5.48
CA THR A 98 7.50 1.55 -4.67
C THR A 98 8.94 2.02 -4.72
N CYS A 99 9.71 1.72 -3.68
CA CYS A 99 11.15 1.95 -3.65
C CYS A 99 11.85 0.61 -3.83
N CYS A 100 12.59 0.45 -4.92
CA CYS A 100 13.31 -0.78 -5.23
C CYS A 100 14.47 -1.04 -4.26
N GLY A 101 14.79 -2.32 -4.05
CA GLY A 101 15.90 -2.78 -3.19
C GLY A 101 15.45 -3.50 -1.91
N GLY A 102 14.18 -3.38 -1.54
CA GLY A 102 13.53 -4.22 -0.52
C GLY A 102 13.07 -5.58 -1.07
N GLY A 103 12.45 -6.39 -0.21
CA GLY A 103 11.90 -7.70 -0.56
C GLY A 103 10.38 -7.69 -0.67
#